data_AF-A0A7V9ADZ0-F1
#
_entry.id   AF-A0A7V9ADZ0-F1
#
_cell.length_a   1.000
_cell.length_b   1.000
_cell.length_c   1.000
_cell.angle_alpha   90.00
_cell.angle_beta   90.00
_cell.angle_gamma   90.00
#
_symmetry.space_group_name_H-M   'P 1'
#
loop_
_entity.id
_entity.type
_entity.pdbx_description
1 polymer ?
#
loop_
_entity_poly.entity_id
_entity_poly.type
_entity_poly.pdbx_seq_one_letter_code
_entity_poly.pdbx_strand_id
1 'polypeptide(L)'
;MRRWIGYVLGGAIALALLAAVLSQLLLPSLIEDEIEQRLTAEGGSAAASVSAFPAARLLVNDGGSVLVSGNDLDFPLDEEIDSGAFDRLDGFERVEIELADFTAGPFAIDSLSLRREGEGPYELDSSGQTDARQLARYGADFLDVPGAGLLGFLPGDLGTEPVPIELDMELASEDGRIVVTSGESRIAGFSTGPLAQLITAAIVVRL
;
A
#
# COMPACT_ATOMS: atom_id res chain seq x y z
N MET A 1 29.81 45.40 -18.84
CA MET A 1 28.86 44.28 -19.04
C MET A 1 29.26 42.96 -18.37
N ARG A 2 30.53 42.49 -18.41
CA ARG A 2 30.94 41.19 -17.81
C ARG A 2 30.71 41.02 -16.29
N ARG A 3 30.75 42.09 -15.49
CA ARG A 3 30.54 42.01 -14.02
C ARG A 3 29.07 41.75 -13.62
N TRP A 4 28.10 42.26 -14.38
CA TRP A 4 26.67 42.06 -14.08
C TRP A 4 26.21 40.62 -14.37
N ILE A 5 26.76 40.00 -15.41
CA ILE A 5 26.49 38.59 -15.73
C ILE A 5 26.96 37.67 -14.59
N GLY A 6 28.11 37.98 -13.96
CA GLY A 6 28.61 37.22 -12.80
C GLY A 6 27.70 37.27 -11.58
N TYR A 7 27.08 38.42 -11.29
CA TYR A 7 26.14 38.56 -10.17
C TYR A 7 24.77 37.93 -10.45
N VAL A 8 24.27 38.03 -11.68
CA VAL A 8 23.00 37.37 -12.07
C VAL A 8 23.16 35.86 -12.07
N LEU A 9 24.28 35.35 -12.61
CA LEU A 9 24.57 33.90 -12.60
C LEU A 9 24.82 33.39 -11.18
N GLY A 10 25.58 34.13 -10.37
CA GLY A 10 25.83 33.78 -8.96
C GLY A 10 24.55 33.82 -8.11
N GLY A 11 23.67 34.79 -8.35
CA GLY A 11 22.36 34.87 -7.70
C GLY A 11 21.42 33.74 -8.10
N ALA A 12 21.39 33.36 -9.38
CA ALA A 12 20.59 32.23 -9.86
C ALA A 12 21.06 30.90 -9.26
N ILE A 13 22.38 30.68 -9.17
CA ILE A 13 22.95 29.48 -8.54
C ILE A 13 22.62 29.44 -7.04
N ALA A 14 22.78 30.55 -6.33
CA ALA A 14 22.46 30.63 -4.90
C ALA A 14 20.96 30.35 -4.64
N LEU A 15 20.08 30.88 -5.48
CA LEU A 15 18.64 30.62 -5.39
C LEU A 15 18.31 29.16 -5.70
N ALA A 16 18.94 28.56 -6.70
CA ALA A 16 18.75 27.15 -7.03
C ALA A 16 19.24 26.22 -5.90
N LEU A 17 20.36 26.54 -5.27
CA LEU A 17 20.87 25.80 -4.10
C LEU A 17 19.94 25.95 -2.90
N LEU A 18 19.44 27.17 -2.63
CA LEU A 18 18.47 27.42 -1.58
C LEU A 18 17.18 26.62 -1.82
N ALA A 19 16.66 26.64 -3.04
CA ALA A 19 15.48 25.88 -3.42
C ALA A 19 15.73 24.38 -3.25
N ALA A 20 16.88 23.86 -3.66
CA ALA A 20 17.22 22.44 -3.48
C ALA A 20 17.26 22.03 -2.00
N VAL A 21 17.84 22.86 -1.13
CA VAL A 21 17.88 22.61 0.32
C VAL A 21 16.49 22.67 0.94
N LEU A 22 15.67 23.66 0.57
CA LEU A 22 14.30 23.79 1.05
C LEU A 22 13.43 22.62 0.58
N SER A 23 13.54 22.21 -0.69
CA SER A 23 12.82 21.05 -1.24
C SER A 23 13.24 19.75 -0.55
N GLN A 24 14.51 19.60 -0.18
CA GLN A 24 14.99 18.43 0.56
C GLN A 24 14.43 18.33 1.98
N LEU A 25 14.03 19.45 2.57
CA LEU A 25 13.44 19.46 3.91
C LEU A 25 11.91 19.40 3.87
N LEU A 26 11.27 20.04 2.88
CA LEU A 26 9.82 20.21 2.86
C LEU A 26 9.09 19.10 2.10
N LEU A 27 9.65 18.58 1.00
CA LEU A 27 8.95 17.59 0.19
C LEU A 27 8.71 16.27 0.93
N PRO A 28 9.70 15.68 1.64
CA PRO A 28 9.47 14.45 2.39
C PRO A 28 8.34 14.61 3.41
N SER A 29 8.41 15.63 4.25
CA SER A 29 7.43 15.85 5.32
C SER A 29 6.00 16.09 4.80
N LEU A 30 5.84 16.79 3.68
CA LEU A 30 4.51 16.97 3.09
C LEU A 30 3.92 15.66 2.57
N ILE A 31 4.74 14.76 2.05
CA ILE A 31 4.30 13.45 1.56
C ILE A 31 4.00 12.54 2.76
N GLU A 32 4.83 12.57 3.79
CA GLU A 32 4.62 11.85 5.06
C GLU A 32 3.27 12.24 5.67
N ASP A 33 3.01 13.54 5.85
CA ASP A 33 1.75 14.06 6.41
C ASP A 33 0.52 13.65 5.58
N GLU A 34 0.64 13.62 4.24
CA GLU A 34 -0.44 13.21 3.35
C GLU A 34 -0.75 11.71 3.48
N ILE A 35 0.29 10.86 3.53
CA ILE A 35 0.13 9.40 3.73
C ILE A 35 -0.53 9.15 5.09
N GLU A 36 -0.05 9.79 6.16
CA GLU A 36 -0.61 9.63 7.50
C GLU A 36 -2.08 10.04 7.56
N GLN A 37 -2.45 11.18 6.98
CA GLN A 37 -3.84 11.65 6.96
C GLN A 37 -4.77 10.73 6.16
N ARG A 38 -4.30 10.16 5.04
CA ARG A 38 -5.09 9.21 4.25
C ARG A 38 -5.31 7.89 4.98
N LEU A 39 -4.26 7.36 5.61
CA LEU A 39 -4.35 6.12 6.37
C LEU A 39 -5.24 6.27 7.60
N THR A 40 -5.23 7.44 8.24
CA THR A 40 -6.01 7.72 9.45
C THR A 40 -7.36 8.38 9.19
N ALA A 41 -7.81 8.46 7.93
CA ALA A 41 -9.04 9.17 7.56
C ALA A 41 -10.28 8.65 8.29
N GLU A 42 -10.35 7.34 8.50
CA GLU A 42 -11.45 6.65 9.20
C GLU A 42 -11.11 6.33 10.68
N GLY A 43 -9.94 6.74 11.16
CA GLY A 43 -9.47 6.53 12.53
C GLY A 43 -8.11 5.84 12.62
N GLY A 44 -7.72 5.51 13.86
CA GLY A 44 -6.46 4.85 14.16
C GLY A 44 -5.25 5.79 14.22
N SER A 45 -4.06 5.23 14.03
CA SER A 45 -2.80 5.98 14.04
C SER A 45 -1.86 5.42 12.99
N ALA A 46 -1.22 6.30 12.22
CA ALA A 46 -0.20 5.95 11.25
C ALA A 46 0.98 6.91 11.37
N ALA A 47 2.17 6.42 11.03
CA ALA A 47 3.37 7.19 10.87
C ALA A 47 4.04 6.79 9.56
N ALA A 48 4.42 7.78 8.75
CA ALA A 48 5.11 7.58 7.49
C ALA A 48 6.48 8.24 7.53
N SER A 49 7.47 7.60 6.91
CA SER A 49 8.78 8.18 6.68
C SER A 49 9.23 7.95 5.26
N VAL A 50 9.51 9.04 4.55
CA VAL A 50 9.86 9.02 3.14
C VAL A 50 11.23 9.65 2.95
N SER A 51 12.10 9.02 2.18
CA SER A 51 13.42 9.56 1.88
C SER A 51 13.71 9.50 0.38
N ALA A 52 14.35 10.55 -0.14
CA ALA A 52 14.85 10.60 -1.51
C ALA A 52 15.99 11.60 -1.64
N PHE A 53 17.02 11.23 -2.42
CA PHE A 53 18.12 12.12 -2.74
C PHE A 53 18.46 12.09 -4.24
N PRO A 54 18.22 13.20 -4.98
CA PRO A 54 17.60 14.45 -4.55
C PRO A 54 16.09 14.34 -4.30
N ALA A 55 15.55 15.07 -3.31
CA ALA A 55 14.12 15.01 -2.96
C ALA A 55 13.16 15.42 -4.10
N ALA A 56 13.64 16.15 -5.10
CA ALA A 56 12.85 16.48 -6.30
C ALA A 56 12.40 15.22 -7.08
N ARG A 57 13.06 14.07 -6.88
CA ARG A 57 12.66 12.79 -7.47
C ARG A 57 11.31 12.28 -6.96
N LEU A 58 10.90 12.67 -5.74
CA LEU A 58 9.58 12.32 -5.20
C LEU A 58 8.44 12.89 -6.04
N LEU A 59 8.67 13.98 -6.79
CA LEU A 59 7.68 14.57 -7.70
C LEU A 59 7.37 13.68 -8.91
N VAL A 60 8.21 12.68 -9.17
CA VAL A 60 8.02 11.66 -10.21
C VAL A 60 7.91 10.25 -9.61
N ASN A 61 7.51 10.17 -8.33
CA ASN A 61 7.38 8.93 -7.55
C ASN A 61 8.68 8.11 -7.41
N ASP A 62 9.85 8.74 -7.47
CA ASP A 62 11.16 8.07 -7.32
C ASP A 62 11.81 8.47 -5.99
N GLY A 63 12.20 7.48 -5.18
CA GLY A 63 12.73 7.69 -3.85
C GLY A 63 13.71 6.62 -3.37
N GLY A 64 14.40 6.90 -2.28
CA GLY A 64 15.32 5.95 -1.65
C GLY A 64 14.62 5.00 -0.69
N SER A 65 13.66 5.48 0.10
CA SER A 65 12.89 4.61 0.99
C SER A 65 11.52 5.16 1.31
N VAL A 66 10.55 4.27 1.49
CA VAL A 66 9.24 4.56 2.08
C VAL A 66 8.98 3.55 3.19
N LEU A 67 8.78 4.07 4.40
CA LEU A 67 8.46 3.30 5.59
C LEU A 67 7.09 3.77 6.09
N VAL A 68 6.17 2.84 6.29
CA VAL A 68 4.83 3.13 6.79
C VAL A 68 4.55 2.20 7.95
N SER A 69 4.12 2.76 9.07
CA SER A 69 3.68 1.98 10.22
C SER A 69 2.31 2.47 10.68
N GLY A 70 1.43 1.58 11.12
CA GLY A 70 0.13 2.00 11.62
C GLY A 70 -0.62 0.95 12.41
N ASN A 71 -1.61 1.39 13.18
CA ASN A 71 -2.41 0.57 14.08
C ASN A 71 -3.85 1.06 14.19
N ASP A 72 -4.78 0.15 14.50
CA ASP A 72 -6.21 0.47 14.72
C ASP A 72 -6.87 1.19 13.53
N LEU A 73 -6.45 0.86 12.30
CA LEU A 73 -6.90 1.51 11.07
C LEU A 73 -8.19 0.89 10.52
N ASP A 74 -8.97 1.67 9.78
CA ASP A 74 -10.18 1.21 9.09
C ASP A 74 -10.09 1.58 7.60
N PHE A 75 -10.10 0.55 6.75
CA PHE A 75 -10.04 0.67 5.30
C PHE A 75 -11.33 0.10 4.70
N PRO A 76 -12.29 0.96 4.34
CA PRO A 76 -13.49 0.49 3.67
C PRO A 76 -13.14 0.09 2.22
N LEU A 77 -13.61 -1.09 1.79
CA LEU A 77 -13.30 -1.69 0.48
C LEU A 77 -14.25 -1.24 -0.64
N ASP A 78 -14.99 -0.16 -0.42
CA ASP A 78 -15.93 0.44 -1.37
C ASP A 78 -15.25 1.44 -2.32
N GLU A 79 -13.99 1.79 -2.06
CA GLU A 79 -13.19 2.61 -2.96
C GLU A 79 -12.60 1.80 -4.12
N GLU A 80 -12.58 2.41 -5.31
CA GLU A 80 -12.05 1.81 -6.54
C GLU A 80 -10.58 1.43 -6.33
N ILE A 81 -10.25 0.16 -6.56
CA ILE A 81 -8.88 -0.34 -6.42
C ILE A 81 -7.99 0.40 -7.44
N ASP A 82 -7.25 1.41 -6.99
CA ASP A 82 -6.25 2.13 -7.79
C ASP A 82 -5.10 1.20 -8.20
N SER A 83 -5.14 0.73 -9.44
CA SER A 83 -4.05 -0.04 -10.05
C SER A 83 -2.69 0.67 -10.06
N GLY A 84 -2.62 1.99 -9.79
CA GLY A 84 -1.39 2.77 -9.78
C GLY A 84 -0.66 2.83 -8.44
N ALA A 85 -1.16 2.21 -7.37
CA ALA A 85 -0.51 2.31 -6.07
C ALA A 85 0.84 1.56 -6.00
N PHE A 86 0.96 0.40 -6.66
CA PHE A 86 2.23 -0.30 -6.78
C PHE A 86 3.23 0.40 -7.70
N ASP A 87 2.77 1.05 -8.78
CA ASP A 87 3.62 1.89 -9.62
C ASP A 87 4.31 3.00 -8.80
N ARG A 88 3.60 3.56 -7.82
CA ARG A 88 4.14 4.58 -6.92
C ARG A 88 5.19 3.99 -5.98
N LEU A 89 4.94 2.80 -5.44
CA LEU A 89 5.91 2.10 -4.60
C LEU A 89 7.13 1.64 -5.40
N ASP A 90 6.97 1.26 -6.67
CA ASP A 90 8.05 0.77 -7.55
C ASP A 90 9.19 1.75 -7.81
N GLY A 91 8.94 3.04 -7.66
CA GLY A 91 10.02 4.03 -7.75
C GLY A 91 10.90 4.12 -6.49
N PHE A 92 10.62 3.36 -5.42
CA PHE A 92 11.42 3.36 -4.19
C PHE A 92 12.44 2.22 -4.12
N GLU A 93 13.69 2.52 -3.78
CA GLU A 93 14.71 1.47 -3.56
C GLU A 93 14.41 0.58 -2.34
N ARG A 94 13.68 1.08 -1.34
CA ARG A 94 13.24 0.30 -0.17
C ARG A 94 11.79 0.62 0.15
N VAL A 95 10.98 -0.43 0.32
CA VAL A 95 9.59 -0.32 0.77
C VAL A 95 9.44 -1.18 2.03
N GLU A 96 8.90 -0.60 3.09
CA GLU A 96 8.54 -1.33 4.30
C GLU A 96 7.24 -0.78 4.86
N ILE A 97 6.21 -1.62 4.90
CA ILE A 97 4.89 -1.27 5.41
C ILE A 97 4.54 -2.27 6.50
N GLU A 98 4.28 -1.79 7.71
CA GLU A 98 3.93 -2.57 8.88
C GLU A 98 2.62 -2.06 9.49
N LEU A 99 1.54 -2.81 9.29
CA LEU A 99 0.23 -2.45 9.82
C LEU A 99 -0.21 -3.50 10.84
N ALA A 100 -0.82 -3.07 11.93
CA ALA A 100 -1.34 -3.94 12.97
C ALA A 100 -2.81 -3.60 13.28
N ASP A 101 -3.56 -4.60 13.74
CA ASP A 101 -4.90 -4.42 14.30
C ASP A 101 -5.81 -3.52 13.43
N PHE A 102 -5.95 -3.82 12.15
CA PHE A 102 -6.75 -2.99 11.23
C PHE A 102 -7.87 -3.78 10.56
N THR A 103 -8.89 -3.05 10.10
CA THR A 103 -10.00 -3.64 9.34
C THR A 103 -9.89 -3.25 7.88
N ALA A 104 -9.94 -4.22 6.97
CA ALA A 104 -10.07 -4.00 5.54
C ALA A 104 -11.41 -4.60 5.09
N GLY A 105 -12.47 -3.80 5.08
CA GLY A 105 -13.84 -4.25 4.77
C GLY A 105 -14.29 -5.42 5.67
N PRO A 106 -14.56 -6.62 5.13
CA PRO A 106 -14.98 -7.79 5.91
C PRO A 106 -13.82 -8.54 6.58
N PHE A 107 -12.59 -8.02 6.50
CA PHE A 107 -11.39 -8.70 7.02
C PHE A 107 -10.86 -7.93 8.22
N ALA A 108 -10.74 -8.60 9.37
CA ALA A 108 -9.99 -8.09 10.51
C ALA A 108 -8.56 -8.65 10.41
N ILE A 109 -7.58 -7.77 10.22
CA ILE A 109 -6.18 -8.14 10.02
C ILE A 109 -5.42 -7.81 11.31
N ASP A 110 -4.82 -8.83 11.91
CA ASP A 110 -4.03 -8.68 13.14
C ASP A 110 -2.65 -8.09 12.80
N SER A 111 -2.04 -8.55 11.71
CA SER A 111 -0.75 -8.05 11.23
C SER A 111 -0.64 -8.08 9.71
N LEU A 112 0.07 -7.09 9.17
CA LEU A 112 0.54 -7.07 7.79
C LEU A 112 1.95 -6.48 7.73
N SER A 113 2.84 -7.18 7.04
CA SER A 113 4.17 -6.72 6.69
C SER A 113 4.34 -6.85 5.17
N LEU A 114 4.63 -5.75 4.50
CA LEU A 114 5.00 -5.73 3.10
C LEU A 114 6.39 -5.11 2.98
N ARG A 115 7.37 -5.88 2.49
CA ARG A 115 8.76 -5.43 2.35
C ARG A 115 9.27 -5.61 0.94
N ARG A 116 10.12 -4.69 0.48
CA ARG A 116 10.93 -4.85 -0.75
C ARG A 116 12.26 -4.13 -0.60
N GLU A 117 13.31 -4.78 -1.09
CA GLU A 117 14.63 -4.20 -1.24
C GLU A 117 15.05 -4.20 -2.73
N GLY A 118 15.46 -3.05 -3.23
CA GLY A 118 15.85 -2.82 -4.62
C GLY A 118 14.73 -3.15 -5.62
N GLU A 119 15.12 -3.79 -6.72
CA GLU A 119 14.23 -4.25 -7.81
C GLU A 119 13.69 -5.68 -7.55
N GLY A 120 13.79 -6.18 -6.32
CA GLY A 120 13.36 -7.53 -5.95
C GLY A 120 11.84 -7.69 -5.86
N PRO A 121 11.35 -8.92 -5.61
CA PRO A 121 9.94 -9.13 -5.30
C PRO A 121 9.58 -8.44 -3.98
N TYR A 122 8.31 -8.11 -3.82
CA TYR A 122 7.76 -7.77 -2.52
C TYR A 122 7.50 -9.05 -1.73
N GLU A 123 7.90 -9.05 -0.48
CA GLU A 123 7.59 -10.07 0.52
C GLU A 123 6.38 -9.59 1.31
N LEU A 124 5.28 -10.33 1.27
CA LEU A 124 4.07 -10.07 2.02
C LEU A 124 3.85 -11.17 3.07
N ASP A 125 3.75 -10.76 4.32
CA ASP A 125 3.27 -11.57 5.44
C ASP A 125 2.03 -10.91 6.02
N SER A 126 0.93 -11.65 6.18
CA SER A 126 -0.27 -11.13 6.82
C SER A 126 -1.03 -12.21 7.55
N SER A 127 -1.55 -11.85 8.72
CA SER A 127 -2.40 -12.70 9.54
C SER A 127 -3.68 -11.96 9.92
N GLY A 128 -4.80 -12.68 9.92
CA GLY A 128 -6.09 -12.10 10.25
C GLY A 128 -7.21 -13.13 10.28
N GLN A 129 -8.43 -12.61 10.28
CA GLN A 129 -9.64 -13.40 10.33
C GLN A 129 -10.78 -12.71 9.60
N THR A 130 -11.73 -13.52 9.15
CA THR A 130 -13.02 -13.07 8.60
C THR A 130 -14.13 -13.99 9.08
N ASP A 131 -15.39 -13.71 8.76
CA ASP A 131 -16.48 -14.65 8.98
C ASP A 131 -17.31 -14.89 7.71
N ALA A 132 -17.94 -16.07 7.65
CA ALA A 132 -18.69 -16.50 6.47
C ALA A 132 -19.86 -15.56 6.11
N ARG A 133 -20.42 -14.85 7.09
CA ARG A 133 -21.52 -13.91 6.87
C ARG A 133 -21.02 -12.59 6.28
N GLN A 134 -19.88 -12.09 6.74
CA GLN A 134 -19.22 -10.92 6.18
C GLN A 134 -18.77 -11.19 4.73
N LEU A 135 -18.16 -12.35 4.46
CA LEU A 135 -17.82 -12.78 3.11
C LEU A 135 -19.05 -12.90 2.19
N ALA A 136 -20.15 -13.48 2.69
CA ALA A 136 -21.37 -13.62 1.90
C ALA A 136 -22.01 -12.26 1.55
N ARG A 137 -21.98 -11.29 2.48
CA ARG A 137 -22.46 -9.93 2.22
C ARG A 137 -21.58 -9.22 1.20
N TYR A 138 -20.27 -9.25 1.41
CA TYR A 138 -19.32 -8.62 0.49
C TYR A 138 -19.38 -9.24 -0.91
N GLY A 139 -19.46 -10.57 -0.99
CA GLY A 139 -19.64 -11.28 -2.26
C GLY A 139 -20.96 -10.91 -2.95
N ALA A 140 -22.04 -10.67 -2.21
CA ALA A 140 -23.31 -10.24 -2.79
C ALA A 140 -23.24 -8.84 -3.42
N ASP A 141 -22.47 -7.93 -2.83
CA ASP A 141 -22.24 -6.59 -3.37
C ASP A 141 -21.38 -6.64 -4.65
N PHE A 142 -20.46 -7.60 -4.76
CA PHE A 142 -19.64 -7.83 -5.96
C PHE A 142 -20.42 -8.48 -7.14
N LEU A 143 -21.56 -9.14 -6.87
CA LEU A 143 -22.36 -9.86 -7.87
C LEU A 143 -23.17 -8.96 -8.82
N ASP A 144 -23.18 -7.64 -8.62
CA ASP A 144 -23.69 -6.71 -9.64
C ASP A 144 -22.69 -6.55 -10.81
N VAL A 145 -21.52 -7.20 -10.75
CA VAL A 145 -20.58 -7.38 -11.85
C VAL A 145 -20.86 -8.73 -12.57
N PRO A 146 -21.37 -8.74 -13.81
CA PRO A 146 -21.66 -9.98 -14.53
C PRO A 146 -20.39 -10.81 -14.76
N GLY A 147 -20.25 -11.93 -14.04
CA GLY A 147 -19.23 -12.97 -14.30
C GLY A 147 -18.41 -13.45 -13.10
N ALA A 148 -18.47 -12.78 -11.94
CA ALA A 148 -17.65 -13.09 -10.77
C ALA A 148 -18.43 -13.91 -9.71
N GLY A 149 -18.77 -15.16 -10.03
CA GLY A 149 -19.49 -16.04 -9.11
C GLY A 149 -18.59 -16.63 -8.01
N LEU A 150 -18.31 -15.87 -6.95
CA LEU A 150 -17.63 -16.38 -5.74
C LEU A 150 -18.56 -17.21 -4.83
N LEU A 151 -19.82 -17.42 -5.21
CA LEU A 151 -20.81 -18.13 -4.39
C LEU A 151 -20.64 -19.66 -4.34
N GLY A 152 -19.70 -20.23 -5.09
CA GLY A 152 -19.49 -21.68 -5.17
C GLY A 152 -18.84 -22.33 -3.93
N PHE A 153 -18.32 -21.54 -3.00
CA PHE A 153 -17.48 -22.04 -1.90
C PHE A 153 -18.19 -22.14 -0.54
N LEU A 154 -19.48 -21.78 -0.45
CA LEU A 154 -20.19 -21.74 0.83
C LEU A 154 -20.98 -23.05 1.05
N PRO A 155 -20.49 -24.00 1.89
CA PRO A 155 -21.34 -25.07 2.38
C PRO A 155 -22.45 -24.45 3.25
N GLY A 156 -23.66 -25.01 3.14
CA GLY A 156 -24.86 -24.51 3.80
C GLY A 156 -24.83 -24.66 5.32
N ASP A 157 -24.08 -23.79 5.99
CA ASP A 157 -24.33 -23.26 7.33
C ASP A 157 -23.44 -22.02 7.49
N LEU A 158 -24.00 -20.81 7.41
CA LEU A 158 -23.24 -19.56 7.57
C LEU A 158 -22.99 -19.32 9.06
N GLY A 159 -22.03 -20.06 9.61
CA GLY A 159 -21.55 -19.86 10.98
C GLY A 159 -20.94 -18.47 11.17
N THR A 160 -20.99 -17.96 12.40
CA THR A 160 -20.26 -16.75 12.83
C THR A 160 -18.88 -17.09 13.39
N GLU A 161 -18.38 -18.29 13.09
CA GLU A 161 -17.10 -18.75 13.61
C GLU A 161 -15.98 -18.06 12.81
N PRO A 162 -14.97 -17.50 13.50
CA PRO A 162 -13.86 -16.84 12.82
C PRO A 162 -13.13 -17.83 11.91
N VAL A 163 -12.92 -17.39 10.67
CA VAL A 163 -12.15 -18.10 9.66
C VAL A 163 -10.77 -17.44 9.61
N PRO A 164 -9.70 -18.13 10.04
CA PRO A 164 -8.36 -17.57 10.00
C PRO A 164 -7.87 -17.44 8.56
N ILE A 165 -7.13 -16.36 8.32
CA ILE A 165 -6.48 -15.99 7.07
C ILE A 165 -4.99 -15.85 7.37
N GLU A 166 -4.19 -16.58 6.61
CA GLU A 166 -2.73 -16.49 6.66
C GLU A 166 -2.22 -16.32 5.23
N LEU A 167 -1.47 -15.25 4.98
CA LEU A 167 -0.88 -14.94 3.70
C LEU A 167 0.64 -14.84 3.88
N ASP A 168 1.37 -15.71 3.21
CA ASP A 168 2.83 -15.66 3.10
C ASP A 168 3.16 -15.76 1.61
N MET A 169 3.52 -14.65 0.98
CA MET A 169 3.63 -14.56 -0.47
C MET A 169 4.76 -13.65 -0.95
N GLU A 170 5.30 -13.99 -2.11
CA GLU A 170 6.11 -13.11 -2.93
C GLU A 170 5.27 -12.55 -4.07
N LEU A 171 5.33 -11.23 -4.24
CA LEU A 171 4.60 -10.48 -5.24
C LEU A 171 5.58 -9.77 -6.15
N ALA A 172 5.32 -9.79 -7.46
CA ALA A 172 5.97 -8.90 -8.41
C ALA A 172 4.97 -7.86 -8.91
N SER A 173 5.48 -6.65 -9.15
CA SER A 173 4.74 -5.64 -9.89
C SER A 173 5.10 -5.74 -11.37
N GLU A 174 4.11 -6.01 -12.21
CA GLU A 174 4.23 -6.04 -13.67
C GLU A 174 3.28 -4.99 -14.28
N ASP A 175 3.85 -3.88 -14.76
CA ASP A 175 3.10 -2.72 -15.26
C ASP A 175 2.08 -2.18 -14.24
N GLY A 176 2.50 -2.00 -12.98
CA GLY A 176 1.66 -1.52 -11.87
C GLY A 176 0.68 -2.54 -11.31
N ARG A 177 0.61 -3.73 -11.92
CA ARG A 177 -0.29 -4.80 -11.48
C ARG A 177 0.46 -5.81 -10.65
N ILE A 178 -0.17 -6.27 -9.58
CA ILE A 178 0.39 -7.33 -8.77
C ILE A 178 0.17 -8.69 -9.40
N VAL A 179 1.26 -9.44 -9.48
CA VAL A 179 1.29 -10.84 -9.86
C VAL A 179 1.94 -11.60 -8.71
N VAL A 180 1.26 -12.64 -8.22
CA VAL A 180 1.85 -13.55 -7.22
C VAL A 180 2.89 -14.40 -7.94
N THR A 181 4.15 -14.28 -7.55
CA THR A 181 5.26 -15.06 -8.13
C THR A 181 5.49 -16.35 -7.39
N SER A 182 5.33 -16.34 -6.07
CA SER A 182 5.46 -17.50 -5.21
C SER A 182 4.68 -17.26 -3.90
N GLY A 183 4.40 -18.31 -3.12
CA GLY A 183 3.71 -18.14 -1.84
C GLY A 183 2.61 -19.14 -1.56
N GLU A 184 2.23 -19.19 -0.28
CA GLU A 184 1.11 -19.94 0.23
C GLU A 184 0.07 -18.99 0.82
N SER A 185 -1.12 -18.95 0.22
CA SER A 185 -2.29 -18.30 0.80
C SER A 185 -3.18 -19.37 1.42
N ARG A 186 -3.49 -19.31 2.72
CA ARG A 186 -4.39 -20.26 3.39
C ARG A 186 -5.60 -19.57 3.99
N ILE A 187 -6.78 -20.13 3.70
CA ILE A 187 -8.04 -19.76 4.36
C ILE A 187 -8.67 -21.03 4.90
N ALA A 188 -8.90 -21.10 6.21
CA ALA A 188 -9.33 -22.33 6.88
C ALA A 188 -8.45 -23.57 6.55
N GLY A 189 -7.17 -23.37 6.23
CA GLY A 189 -6.23 -24.43 5.85
C GLY A 189 -6.27 -24.86 4.37
N PHE A 190 -7.01 -24.17 3.50
CA PHE A 190 -7.07 -24.44 2.06
C PHE A 190 -6.32 -23.40 1.24
N SER A 191 -5.65 -23.81 0.16
CA SER A 191 -4.90 -22.91 -0.72
C SER A 191 -5.83 -22.03 -1.58
N THR A 192 -5.74 -20.70 -1.43
CA THR A 192 -6.64 -19.73 -2.08
C THR A 192 -5.89 -18.65 -2.89
N GLY A 193 -5.18 -19.05 -3.94
CA GLY A 193 -4.33 -18.13 -4.74
C GLY A 193 -4.97 -16.80 -5.18
N PRO A 194 -6.21 -16.77 -5.73
CA PRO A 194 -6.80 -15.51 -6.23
C PRO A 194 -7.28 -14.52 -5.15
N LEU A 195 -7.60 -14.98 -3.94
CA LEU A 195 -8.19 -14.11 -2.91
C LEU A 195 -7.14 -13.19 -2.26
N ALA A 196 -5.92 -13.71 -2.14
CA ALA A 196 -4.82 -12.99 -1.54
C ALA A 196 -4.41 -11.76 -2.36
N GLN A 197 -4.45 -11.86 -3.69
CA GLN A 197 -4.25 -10.72 -4.60
C GLN A 197 -5.25 -9.57 -4.35
N LEU A 198 -6.51 -9.90 -4.05
CA LEU A 198 -7.55 -8.91 -3.81
C LEU A 198 -7.33 -8.15 -2.49
N ILE A 199 -6.95 -8.86 -1.43
CA ILE A 199 -6.62 -8.24 -0.13
C ILE A 199 -5.38 -7.34 -0.27
N THR A 200 -4.33 -7.81 -0.92
CA THR A 200 -3.12 -7.00 -1.15
C THR A 200 -3.41 -5.75 -1.97
N ALA A 201 -4.17 -5.87 -3.07
CA ALA A 201 -4.53 -4.74 -3.91
C ALA A 201 -5.33 -3.69 -3.11
N ALA A 202 -6.31 -4.11 -2.32
CA ALA A 202 -7.12 -3.20 -1.51
C ALA A 202 -6.32 -2.37 -0.50
N ILE A 203 -5.28 -2.96 0.10
CA ILE A 203 -4.48 -2.29 1.14
C ILE A 203 -3.52 -1.30 0.50
N VAL A 204 -2.84 -1.71 -0.58
CA VAL A 204 -1.86 -0.83 -1.22
C VAL A 204 -2.50 0.36 -1.90
N VAL A 205 -3.75 0.26 -2.36
CA VAL A 205 -4.51 1.40 -2.90
C VAL A 205 -4.64 2.58 -1.95
N ARG A 206 -4.54 2.36 -0.64
CA ARG A 206 -4.64 3.43 0.38
C ARG A 206 -3.34 4.21 0.60
N LEU A 207 -2.21 3.72 0.07
CA LEU A 207 -0.88 4.34 0.11
C LEU A 207 -0.71 5.29 -1.08
#